data_AF-A0A5S4T6C0-F1
#
_entry.id   AF-A0A5S4T6C0-F1
#
_cell.length_a   1.000
_cell.length_b   1.000
_cell.length_c   1.000
_cell.angle_alpha   90.00
_cell.angle_beta   90.00
_cell.angle_gamma   90.00
#
_symmetry.space_group_name_H-M   'P 1'
#
loop_
_entity.id
_entity.type
_entity.pdbx_description
1 polymer ?
#
loop_
_entity_poly.entity_id
_entity_poly.type
_entity_poly.pdbx_seq_one_letter_code
_entity_poly.pdbx_strand_id
1 'polypeptide(L)' 'LVTATFTGDKKLISIDFKEAVVDPEDVETLQDMTTQAINDALTQIDEATKKTLGAFAGKLPF' A
#
# COMPACT_ATOMS: atom_id res chain seq x y z
N LEU A 1 1.55 10.85 6.07
CA LEU A 1 2.80 11.62 5.96
C LEU A 1 3.52 11.21 4.67
N VAL A 2 3.61 9.90 4.39
CA VAL A 2 3.80 9.35 3.04
C VAL A 2 2.56 8.54 2.66
N THR A 3 2.19 8.53 1.38
CA THR A 3 1.08 7.74 0.84
C THR A 3 1.53 7.07 -0.45
N ALA A 4 1.40 5.75 -0.53
CA ALA A 4 1.70 4.99 -1.75
C ALA A 4 0.41 4.41 -2.32
N THR A 5 0.11 4.74 -3.57
CA THR A 5 -1.10 4.29 -4.26
C THR A 5 -0.76 3.16 -5.21
N PHE A 6 -1.45 2.03 -5.09
CA PHE A 6 -1.26 0.86 -5.93
C PHE A 6 -2.57 0.41 -6.58
N THR A 7 -2.46 -0.26 -7.73
CA THR A 7 -3.55 -1.05 -8.31
C THR A 7 -3.75 -2.36 -7.56
N GLY A 8 -4.90 -3.01 -7.76
CA GLY A 8 -5.17 -4.35 -7.23
C GLY A 8 -4.26 -5.46 -7.77
N ASP A 9 -3.59 -5.25 -8.92
CA ASP A 9 -2.58 -6.17 -9.49
C ASP A 9 -1.14 -5.81 -9.07
N LYS A 10 -0.98 -5.13 -7.92
CA LYS A 10 0.32 -4.77 -7.32
C LYS A 10 1.20 -3.87 -8.19
N LYS A 11 0.63 -2.95 -8.96
CA LYS A 11 1.38 -1.91 -9.68
C LYS A 11 1.33 -0.59 -8.93
N LEU A 12 2.48 0.02 -8.73
CA LEU A 12 2.59 1.36 -8.15
C LEU A 12 2.07 2.41 -9.13
N ILE A 13 1.15 3.27 -8.66
CA ILE A 13 0.59 4.39 -9.42
C ILE A 13 1.27 5.70 -9.01
N SER A 14 1.31 5.98 -7.71
CA SER A 14 1.88 7.23 -7.18
C SER A 14 2.49 7.04 -5.80
N ILE A 15 3.43 7.92 -5.45
CA ILE A 15 3.88 8.14 -4.09
C ILE A 15 3.76 9.64 -3.81
N ASP A 16 3.05 9.97 -2.74
CA ASP A 16 2.74 11.34 -2.34
C ASP A 16 3.35 11.61 -0.95
N PHE A 17 4.00 12.76 -0.83
CA PHE A 17 4.69 13.19 0.38
C PHE A 17 4.05 14.47 0.94
N LYS A 18 3.82 14.51 2.25
CA LYS A 18 3.47 15.77 2.92
C LYS A 18 4.74 16.58 3.15
N GLU A 19 4.67 17.90 3.00
CA GLU A 19 5.83 18.81 3.21
C GLU A 19 6.52 18.57 4.56
N ALA A 20 5.75 18.27 5.61
CA ALA A 20 6.27 18.00 6.95
C ALA A 20 7.23 16.80 7.06
N VAL A 21 7.38 15.96 6.03
CA VAL A 21 8.37 14.86 6.01
C VAL A 21 9.45 15.03 4.94
N VAL A 22 9.45 16.14 4.21
CA VAL A 22 10.45 16.42 3.19
C VAL A 22 11.50 17.34 3.79
N ASP A 23 12.41 16.77 4.56
CA ASP A 23 13.57 17.46 5.13
C ASP A 23 14.85 16.95 4.44
N PRO A 24 15.63 17.82 3.76
CA PRO A 24 16.89 17.42 3.12
C PRO A 24 17.96 16.93 4.09
N GLU A 25 17.88 17.30 5.37
CA GLU A 25 18.81 16.84 6.40
C GLU A 25 18.39 15.49 7.01
N ASP A 26 17.16 15.04 6.75
CA ASP A 26 16.58 13.80 7.30
C ASP A 26 15.98 12.90 6.19
N VAL A 27 16.84 12.53 5.24
CA VAL A 27 16.48 11.62 4.14
C VAL A 27 16.22 10.20 4.64
N GLU A 28 16.87 9.78 5.73
CA GLU A 28 16.70 8.44 6.32
C GLU A 28 15.26 8.24 6.80
N THR A 29 14.70 9.20 7.56
CA THR A 29 13.31 9.12 8.00
C THR A 29 12.34 9.08 6.82
N LEU A 30 12.59 9.88 5.77
CA LEU A 30 11.76 9.87 4.57
C LEU A 30 11.79 8.50 3.86
N GLN A 31 12.96 7.87 3.76
CA GLN A 31 13.12 6.54 3.17
C GLN A 31 12.39 5.46 3.96
N ASP A 32 12.51 5.48 5.29
CA ASP A 32 11.85 4.52 6.18
C ASP A 32 10.33 4.61 6.06
N MET A 33 9.79 5.83 6.08
CA MET A 33 8.35 6.04 5.95
C MET A 33 7.82 5.63 4.56
N THR A 34 8.62 5.85 3.52
CA THR A 34 8.28 5.40 2.16
C THR A 34 8.23 3.88 2.08
N THR A 35 9.24 3.22 2.65
CA THR A 35 9.31 1.75 2.70
C THR A 35 8.12 1.16 3.46
N GLN A 36 7.76 1.76 4.60
CA GLN A 36 6.58 1.37 5.37
C GLN A 36 5.30 1.52 4.55
N ALA A 37 5.09 2.67 3.90
CA ALA A 37 3.90 2.92 3.10
C ALA A 37 3.75 1.93 1.93
N ILE A 38 4.84 1.56 1.27
CA ILE A 38 4.84 0.57 0.18
C ILE A 38 4.48 -0.82 0.70
N ASN A 39 5.11 -1.27 1.78
CA ASN A 39 4.86 -2.59 2.36
C ASN A 39 3.44 -2.72 2.90
N ASP A 40 2.92 -1.66 3.52
CA ASP A 40 1.54 -1.62 4.00
C ASP A 40 0.54 -1.71 2.84
N ALA A 41 0.73 -0.94 1.76
CA ALA A 41 -0.13 -1.00 0.58
C ALA A 41 -0.14 -2.40 -0.07
N LEU A 42 1.02 -3.05 -0.18
CA LEU A 42 1.11 -4.42 -0.70
C LEU A 42 0.37 -5.43 0.19
N THR A 43 0.48 -5.27 1.51
CA THR A 43 -0.23 -6.10 2.49
C THR A 43 -1.74 -5.92 2.37
N GLN A 44 -2.22 -4.68 2.24
CA GLN A 44 -3.64 -4.38 2.03
C GLN A 44 -4.18 -5.02 0.74
N ILE A 45 -3.39 -5.05 -0.34
CA ILE A 45 -3.77 -5.72 -1.60
C ILE A 45 -3.93 -7.23 -1.39
N ASP A 46 -3.00 -7.85 -0.67
CA ASP A 46 -3.06 -9.29 -0.39
C ASP A 46 -4.28 -9.65 0.47
N GLU A 47 -4.59 -8.83 1.48
CA GLU A 47 -5.78 -8.98 2.30
C GLU A 47 -7.07 -8.79 1.50
N ALA A 48 -7.15 -7.74 0.66
CA ALA A 48 -8.29 -7.49 -0.20
C ALA A 48 -8.52 -8.63 -1.20
N THR A 49 -7.44 -9.18 -1.77
CA THR A 49 -7.48 -10.32 -2.68
C THR A 49 -8.00 -11.57 -1.98
N LYS A 50 -7.44 -11.91 -0.80
CA LYS A 50 -7.91 -13.04 0.02
C LYS A 50 -9.38 -12.91 0.40
N LYS A 51 -9.81 -11.71 0.81
CA LYS A 51 -11.20 -11.42 1.16
C LYS A 51 -12.15 -11.60 -0.03
N THR A 52 -11.74 -11.14 -1.22
CA THR A 52 -12.54 -11.27 -2.45
C THR A 52 -12.68 -12.73 -2.87
N LEU A 53 -11.59 -13.51 -2.82
CA LEU A 53 -11.62 -14.94 -3.12
C LEU A 53 -12.47 -15.73 -2.11
N GLY A 54 -12.33 -15.44 -0.81
CA GLY A 54 -13.14 -16.06 0.24
C GLY A 54 -14.63 -15.74 0.10
N ALA A 55 -14.97 -14.48 -0.23
CA ALA A 55 -16.35 -14.07 -0.49
C ALA A 55 -16.95 -14.75 -1.73
N PHE A 56 -16.13 -15.03 -2.74
CA PHE A 56 -16.55 -15.76 -3.94
C PHE A 56 -16.78 -17.25 -3.65
N ALA A 57 -15.85 -17.90 -2.94
CA ALA A 57 -15.97 -19.30 -2.54
C ALA A 57 -17.22 -19.57 -1.69
N GLY A 58 -17.56 -18.66 -0.77
CA GLY A 58 -18.77 -18.76 0.06
C GLY A 58 -20.10 -18.53 -0.68
N LYS A 59 -20.07 -18.06 -1.93
CA LYS A 59 -21.26 -17.76 -2.75
C LYS A 59 -21.44 -18.72 -3.93
N LEU A 60 -20.56 -19.69 -4.11
CA LEU A 60 -20.73 -20.71 -5.14
C LEU A 60 -21.91 -21.61 -4.77
N PRO A 61 -23.01 -21.62 -5.55
CA PRO A 61 -24.11 -22.54 -5.33
C PRO A 61 -23.62 -23.93 -5.76
N PHE A 62 -23.43 -24.81 -4.78
CA PHE A 62 -23.50 -26.24 -5.02
C PHE A 62 -24.93 -26.70 -4.73
#